data_AF-W9VJ24-F1
#
_entry.id   AF-W9VJ24-F1
#
_cell.length_a   1.000
_cell.length_b   1.000
_cell.length_c   1.000
_cell.angle_alpha   90.00
_cell.angle_beta   90.00
_cell.angle_gamma   90.00
#
_symmetry.space_group_name_H-M   'P 1'
#
loop_
_entity.id
_entity.type
_entity.pdbx_description
1 polymer ?
#
loop_
_entity_poly.entity_id
_entity_poly.type
_entity_poly.pdbx_seq_one_letter_code
_entity_poly.pdbx_strand_id
1 'polypeptide(L)'
;MVVKGPLKDAFVKAVDAAAGFARDHPVWTTLIAVGILAVLLPWAVEALGFGVEGPAARTFAAWWQSRYAGYVPKGSLFSFFQRLGMKWTIKL
;
A
#
# COMPACT_ATOMS: atom_id res chain seq x y z
N MET A 1 -14.11 14.28 -22.39
CA MET A 1 -14.33 15.25 -21.29
C MET A 1 -13.00 15.85 -20.88
N VAL A 2 -12.71 17.09 -21.29
CA VAL A 2 -11.55 17.83 -20.77
C VAL A 2 -11.98 18.40 -19.43
N VAL A 3 -11.61 17.74 -18.34
CA VAL A 3 -11.60 18.41 -17.03
C VAL A 3 -10.67 19.62 -17.22
N LYS A 4 -11.18 20.85 -17.08
CA LYS A 4 -10.43 22.10 -17.18
C LYS A 4 -10.78 22.88 -15.92
N GLY A 5 -9.80 23.11 -15.06
CA GLY A 5 -10.01 23.80 -13.78
C GLY A 5 -8.71 23.92 -12.99
N PRO A 6 -8.62 24.90 -12.06
CA PRO A 6 -7.39 25.22 -11.32
C PRO A 6 -6.76 24.01 -10.62
N LEU A 7 -7.60 23.07 -10.15
CA LEU A 7 -7.16 21.84 -9.50
C LEU A 7 -6.38 20.93 -10.45
N LYS A 8 -6.82 20.81 -11.71
CA LYS A 8 -6.14 19.98 -12.70
C LYS A 8 -4.81 20.60 -13.09
N ASP A 9 -4.76 21.91 -13.27
CA ASP A 9 -3.53 22.59 -13.66
C ASP A 9 -2.49 22.52 -12.53
N ALA A 10 -2.93 22.67 -11.28
CA ALA A 10 -2.08 22.43 -10.11
C ALA A 10 -1.57 20.98 -10.04
N PHE A 11 -2.45 20.01 -10.31
CA PHE A 11 -2.07 18.59 -10.33
C PHE A 11 -1.04 18.30 -11.43
N VAL A 12 -1.25 18.77 -12.65
CA VAL A 12 -0.31 18.59 -13.77
C VAL A 12 1.04 19.21 -13.42
N LYS A 13 1.05 20.44 -12.89
CA LYS A 13 2.28 21.12 -12.48
C LYS A 13 3.03 20.35 -11.38
N ALA A 14 2.31 19.77 -10.41
CA ALA A 14 2.91 18.94 -9.37
C ALA A 14 3.52 17.65 -9.95
N VAL A 15 2.83 17.00 -10.88
CA VAL A 15 3.33 15.79 -11.57
C VAL A 15 4.58 16.11 -12.40
N ASP A 16 4.58 17.20 -13.16
CA ASP A 16 5.73 17.60 -13.98
C ASP A 16 6.95 17.93 -13.10
N ALA A 17 6.74 18.63 -11.97
CA ALA A 17 7.80 18.91 -11.01
C ALA A 17 8.36 17.63 -10.38
N ALA A 18 7.49 16.70 -9.98
CA ALA A 18 7.91 15.41 -9.44
C ALA A 18 8.68 14.57 -10.48
N ALA A 19 8.26 14.59 -11.74
CA ALA A 19 8.94 13.90 -12.83
C ALA A 19 10.32 14.52 -13.14
N GLY A 20 10.45 15.84 -13.08
CA GLY A 20 11.74 16.53 -13.16
C GLY A 20 12.67 16.11 -12.03
N PHE A 21 12.20 16.19 -10.78
CA PHE A 21 12.96 15.78 -9.60
C PHE A 21 13.40 14.31 -9.66
N ALA A 22 12.54 13.42 -10.19
CA ALA A 22 12.86 12.00 -10.38
C ALA A 22 14.03 11.77 -11.34
N ARG A 23 14.15 12.59 -12.39
CA ARG A 23 15.24 12.51 -13.36
C ARG A 23 16.54 13.07 -12.79
N ASP A 24 16.47 14.19 -12.08
CA ASP A 24 17.66 14.88 -11.54
C ASP A 24 18.21 14.18 -10.29
N HIS A 25 17.34 13.56 -9.50
CA HIS A 25 17.67 12.98 -8.21
C HIS A 25 17.05 11.58 -8.03
N PRO A 26 17.50 10.57 -8.78
CA PRO A 26 16.90 9.23 -8.77
C PRO A 26 17.03 8.53 -7.41
N VAL A 27 18.13 8.73 -6.68
CA VAL A 27 18.34 8.12 -5.36
C VAL A 27 17.39 8.71 -4.32
N TRP A 28 17.28 10.04 -4.25
CA TRP A 28 16.36 10.72 -3.33
C TRP A 28 14.90 10.40 -3.64
N THR A 29 14.56 10.32 -4.93
CA THR A 29 13.23 9.92 -5.37
C THR A 29 12.90 8.49 -4.94
N THR A 30 13.86 7.57 -5.03
CA THR A 30 13.68 6.20 -4.52
C THR A 30 13.42 6.19 -3.02
N LEU A 31 14.19 6.96 -2.23
CA LEU A 31 13.96 7.08 -0.79
C LEU A 31 12.56 7.63 -0.46
N ILE A 32 12.12 8.68 -1.17
CA ILE A 32 10.78 9.25 -0.99
C ILE A 32 9.70 8.25 -1.38
N ALA A 33 9.83 7.57 -2.52
CA ALA A 33 8.87 6.57 -2.98
C ALA A 33 8.75 5.39 -2.00
N VAL A 34 9.87 4.90 -1.47
CA VAL A 34 9.90 3.87 -0.44
C VAL A 34 9.26 4.38 0.86
N GLY A 35 9.51 5.64 1.24
CA GLY A 35 8.87 6.27 2.40
C GLY A 35 7.35 6.38 2.27
N ILE A 36 6.85 6.85 1.12
CA ILE A 36 5.41 6.92 0.82
C ILE A 36 4.81 5.51 0.86
N LEU A 37 5.49 4.53 0.24
CA LEU A 37 5.05 3.14 0.29
C LEU A 37 4.96 2.64 1.74
N ALA A 38 5.98 2.90 2.57
CA ALA A 38 5.98 2.50 3.97
C ALA A 38 4.82 3.11 4.77
N VAL A 39 4.41 4.34 4.46
CA VAL A 39 3.25 5.01 5.09
C VAL A 39 1.92 4.41 4.62
N LEU A 40 1.81 4.08 3.33
CA LEU A 40 0.57 3.54 2.75
C LEU A 40 0.36 2.05 3.05
N LEU A 41 1.44 1.29 3.24
CA LEU A 41 1.40 -0.16 3.44
C LEU A 41 0.50 -0.61 4.61
N PRO A 42 0.53 0.00 5.81
CA PRO A 42 -0.37 -0.35 6.91
C PRO A 42 -1.83 -0.25 6.53
N TRP A 43 -2.24 0.87 5.91
CA TRP A 43 -3.62 1.07 5.48
C TRP A 43 -4.03 0.08 4.39
N ALA A 44 -3.14 -0.19 3.43
CA ALA A 44 -3.41 -1.17 2.38
C ALA A 44 -3.58 -2.59 2.97
N VAL A 45 -2.73 -2.98 3.93
CA VAL A 45 -2.78 -4.30 4.59
C VAL A 45 -4.03 -4.44 5.46
N GLU A 46 -4.40 -3.39 6.19
CA GLU A 46 -5.65 -3.33 6.96
C GLU A 46 -6.89 -3.39 6.06
N ALA A 47 -6.90 -2.64 4.95
CA ALA A 47 -8.00 -2.65 3.98
C ALA A 47 -8.19 -4.02 3.31
N LEU A 48 -7.11 -4.79 3.13
CA LEU A 48 -7.17 -6.19 2.68
C LEU A 48 -7.73 -7.14 3.76
N GLY A 49 -7.84 -6.68 5.01
CA GLY A 49 -8.39 -7.41 6.14
C GLY A 49 -7.35 -8.14 6.98
N PHE A 50 -6.08 -7.77 6.90
CA PHE A 50 -5.04 -8.30 7.80
C PHE A 50 -4.90 -7.38 9.02
N GLY A 51 -5.43 -7.81 10.16
CA GLY A 51 -5.36 -7.07 11.43
C GLY A 51 -4.45 -7.71 12.47
N VAL A 52 -4.46 -7.13 13.67
CA VAL A 52 -3.67 -7.57 14.84
C VAL A 52 -4.03 -8.99 15.28
N GLU A 53 -5.29 -9.38 15.15
CA GLU A 53 -5.79 -10.72 15.50
C GLU A 53 -5.75 -11.72 14.33
N GLY A 54 -5.25 -11.28 13.16
CA GLY A 54 -5.22 -12.06 11.94
C GLY A 54 -6.26 -11.63 10.90
N PRO A 55 -6.63 -12.53 9.96
CA PRO A 55 -7.58 -12.24 8.88
C PRO A 55 -8.98 -11.92 9.43
N ALA A 56 -9.46 -10.71 9.20
CA ALA A 56 -10.80 -10.31 9.58
C ALA A 56 -11.85 -11.07 8.76
N ALA A 57 -12.92 -11.53 9.40
CA ALA A 57 -14.00 -12.26 8.74
C ALA A 57 -14.64 -11.41 7.62
N ARG A 58 -15.07 -12.07 6.53
CA ARG A 58 -15.71 -11.44 5.36
C ARG A 58 -14.83 -10.42 4.60
N THR A 59 -13.52 -10.44 4.80
CA THR A 59 -12.57 -9.61 4.05
C THR A 59 -11.87 -10.40 2.94
N PHE A 60 -11.11 -9.69 2.10
CA PHE A 60 -10.28 -10.29 1.07
C PHE A 60 -9.30 -11.32 1.66
N ALA A 61 -8.70 -11.05 2.83
CA ALA A 61 -7.83 -12.00 3.52
C ALA A 61 -8.55 -13.31 3.87
N ALA A 62 -9.80 -13.24 4.37
CA ALA A 62 -10.60 -14.44 4.67
C ALA A 62 -10.98 -15.22 3.41
N TRP A 63 -11.33 -14.53 2.32
CA TRP A 63 -11.59 -15.17 1.02
C TRP A 63 -10.33 -15.86 0.47
N TRP A 64 -9.18 -15.20 0.55
CA TRP A 64 -7.90 -15.76 0.11
C TRP A 64 -7.56 -17.02 0.89
N GLN A 65 -7.70 -17.00 2.22
CA GLN A 65 -7.44 -18.17 3.06
C GLN A 65 -8.39 -19.34 2.71
N SER A 66 -9.66 -19.05 2.46
CA SER A 66 -10.66 -20.04 2.02
C SER A 66 -10.29 -20.68 0.67
N ARG A 67 -9.73 -19.90 -0.27
CA ARG A 67 -9.30 -20.41 -1.58
C ARG A 67 -8.21 -21.48 -1.50
N TYR A 68 -7.43 -21.49 -0.43
CA TYR A 68 -6.42 -22.52 -0.16
C TYR A 68 -6.85 -23.51 0.93
N ALA A 69 -8.16 -23.64 1.19
CA ALA A 69 -8.73 -24.52 2.21
C ALA A 69 -8.13 -24.32 3.62
N GLY A 70 -7.69 -23.10 3.94
CA GLY A 70 -7.01 -22.80 5.20
C GLY A 70 -5.52 -23.18 5.24
N TYR A 71 -4.96 -23.73 4.17
CA TYR A 71 -3.53 -24.03 4.08
C TYR A 71 -2.74 -22.73 3.90
N VAL A 72 -1.99 -22.34 4.94
CA VAL A 72 -1.10 -21.18 4.93
C VAL A 72 0.34 -21.66 5.10
N PRO A 73 1.08 -21.85 3.99
CA PRO A 73 2.48 -22.28 4.05
C PRO A 73 3.33 -21.22 4.77
N LYS A 74 4.22 -21.66 5.67
CA LYS A 74 5.21 -20.76 6.30
C LYS A 74 6.10 -20.17 5.22
N GLY A 75 6.14 -18.84 5.14
CA GLY A 75 6.87 -18.12 4.09
C GLY A 75 6.03 -17.79 2.85
N SER A 76 4.75 -18.16 2.82
CA SER A 76 3.82 -17.70 1.79
C SER A 76 3.60 -16.19 1.84
N LEU A 77 3.18 -15.62 0.71
CA LEU A 77 2.76 -14.21 0.62
C LEU A 77 1.69 -13.89 1.67
N PHE A 78 0.77 -14.82 1.95
CA PHE A 78 -0.24 -14.67 2.99
C PHE A 78 0.39 -14.54 4.39
N SER A 79 1.33 -15.42 4.75
CA SER A 79 2.05 -15.31 6.03
C SER A 79 2.89 -14.03 6.13
N PHE A 80 3.37 -13.49 5.01
CA PHE A 80 4.07 -12.21 4.98
C PHE A 80 3.11 -11.05 5.32
N PHE A 81 1.97 -10.95 4.63
CA PHE A 81 0.96 -9.93 4.92
C PHE A 81 0.36 -10.07 6.32
N GLN A 82 0.14 -11.30 6.80
CA GLN A 82 -0.33 -11.54 8.17
C GLN A 82 0.69 -11.00 9.19
N ARG A 83 1.99 -11.27 9.01
CA ARG A 83 3.04 -10.71 9.90
C ARG A 83 3.12 -9.20 9.81
N LEU A 84 2.90 -8.62 8.64
CA LEU A 84 2.85 -7.16 8.48
C LEU A 84 1.65 -6.57 9.23
N GLY A 85 0.43 -7.09 9.03
CA GLY A 85 -0.76 -6.62 9.74
C GLY A 85 -0.67 -6.77 11.27
N MET A 86 0.00 -7.83 11.75
CA MET A 86 0.22 -8.04 13.19
C MET A 86 1.30 -7.11 13.80
N LYS A 87 2.32 -6.69 13.03
CA LYS A 87 3.44 -5.88 13.54
C LYS A 87 3.31 -4.39 13.26
N TRP A 88 2.76 -4.02 12.12
CA TRP A 88 2.68 -2.64 11.64
C TRP A 88 1.29 -2.09 11.92
N THR A 89 1.00 -1.84 13.20
CA THR A 89 -0.11 -0.97 13.60
C THR A 89 0.40 0.47 13.62
N ILE A 90 0.12 1.24 12.56
CA ILE A 90 0.25 2.69 12.63
C ILE A 90 -1.07 3.20 13.19
N LYS A 91 -1.08 3.57 14.47
CA LYS A 91 -2.13 4.43 15.03
C LYS A 91 -1.83 5.85 14.52
N LEU A 92 -2.49 6.25 13.44
CA LEU A 92 -2.62 7.67 13.09
C LEU A 92 -3.57 8.35 14.08
#